data_AF-A0A2Z3JDX9-F1
#
_entry.id   AF-A0A2Z3JDX9-F1
#
_cell.length_a   1.000
_cell.length_b   1.000
_cell.length_c   1.000
_cell.angle_alpha   90.00
_cell.angle_beta   90.00
_cell.angle_gamma   90.00
#
_symmetry.space_group_name_H-M   'P 1'
#
loop_
_entity.id
_entity.type
_entity.pdbx_description
1 polymer ?
#
loop_
_entity_poly.entity_id
_entity_poly.type
_entity_poly.pdbx_seq_one_letter_code
_entity_poly.pdbx_strand_id
1 'polypeptide(L)' 'MDEQYKGYRIHIERPSLPQFSSGPLRGGAAQTWKVTVDGRDVARHVVRRKMDDFGEVLEAARKYVNRLPARASSEEAQE' A
#
# COMPACT_ATOMS: atom_id res chain seq x y z
N MET A 1 -4.22 1.80 9.19
CA MET A 1 -3.84 3.21 9.30
C MET A 1 -4.33 3.91 8.05
N ASP A 2 -4.93 5.08 8.20
CA ASP A 2 -5.51 5.85 7.12
C ASP A 2 -4.88 7.23 7.14
N GLU A 3 -4.26 7.66 6.04
CA GLU A 3 -3.58 8.95 5.89
C GLU A 3 -3.97 9.58 4.56
N GLN A 4 -4.22 10.89 4.57
CA GLN A 4 -4.41 11.64 3.35
C GLN A 4 -3.11 12.34 2.95
N TYR A 5 -2.59 12.04 1.75
CA TYR A 5 -1.33 12.57 1.24
C TYR A 5 -1.51 13.06 -0.20
N LYS A 6 -1.24 14.36 -0.44
CA LYS A 6 -1.37 15.00 -1.77
C LYS A 6 -2.74 14.79 -2.45
N GLY A 7 -3.84 14.78 -1.68
CA GLY A 7 -5.19 14.55 -2.20
C GLY A 7 -5.52 13.07 -2.50
N TYR A 8 -4.62 12.15 -2.19
CA TYR A 8 -4.86 10.71 -2.24
C TYR A 8 -5.04 10.15 -0.83
N ARG A 9 -5.95 9.19 -0.69
CA ARG A 9 -6.16 8.47 0.58
C ARG A 9 -5.30 7.22 0.61
N ILE A 10 -4.27 7.20 1.43
CA ILE A 10 -3.40 6.06 1.68
C ILE A 10 -3.97 5.28 2.86
N HIS A 11 -4.28 4.01 2.65
CA HIS A 11 -4.75 3.10 3.68
C HIS A 11 -3.84 1.87 3.76
N ILE A 12 -3.18 1.71 4.90
CA ILE A 12 -2.22 0.64 5.18
C ILE A 12 -2.77 -0.24 6.29
N GLU A 13 -3.03 -1.49 5.98
CA GLU A 13 -3.43 -2.51 6.95
C GLU A 13 -2.26 -3.44 7.23
N ARG A 14 -2.08 -3.76 8.52
CA ARG A 14 -1.14 -4.82 8.92
C ARG A 14 -1.57 -6.12 8.26
N PRO A 15 -0.62 -6.94 7.76
CA PRO A 15 -0.97 -8.25 7.27
C PRO A 15 -1.63 -9.02 8.42
N SER A 16 -2.90 -9.39 8.21
CA SER A 16 -3.56 -10.33 9.10
C SER A 16 -2.91 -11.69 8.89
N LEU A 17 -2.15 -12.17 9.87
CA LEU A 17 -1.79 -13.58 9.91
C LEU A 17 -3.09 -14.38 9.81
N PRO A 18 -3.21 -15.42 8.96
CA PRO A 18 -4.25 -16.41 9.16
C PRO A 18 -4.00 -17.02 10.55
N GLN A 19 -4.84 -16.68 11.53
CA GLN A 19 -4.66 -17.06 12.94
C GLN A 19 -4.69 -18.57 13.19
N PHE A 20 -4.91 -19.41 12.18
CA PHE A 20 -4.86 -20.86 12.30
C PHE A 20 -4.25 -21.50 11.05
N SER A 21 -3.01 -21.97 11.17
CA SER A 21 -2.57 -23.23 10.55
C SER A 21 -1.31 -23.70 11.23
N SER A 22 -1.49 -24.61 12.19
CA SER A 22 -0.45 -25.51 12.66
C SER A 22 0.02 -26.38 11.49
N GLY A 23 0.96 -25.87 10.70
CA GLY A 23 1.54 -26.60 9.58
C GLY A 23 2.77 -25.85 9.05
N PRO A 24 3.85 -26.56 8.68
CA PRO A 24 5.01 -25.91 8.08
C PRO A 24 4.55 -25.24 6.78
N LEU A 25 4.68 -23.91 6.73
CA LEU A 25 4.39 -23.06 5.57
C LEU A 25 5.25 -23.53 4.38
N ARG A 26 4.80 -24.55 3.65
CA ARG A 26 5.34 -24.92 2.34
C ARG A 26 4.86 -23.87 1.35
N GLY A 27 5.71 -22.86 1.14
CA GLY A 27 5.61 -21.95 0.01
C GLY A 27 5.04 -20.58 0.34
N GLY A 28 5.92 -19.59 0.43
CA GLY A 28 5.76 -18.37 -0.36
C GLY A 28 4.62 -17.41 -0.03
N ALA A 29 3.89 -17.57 1.08
CA ALA A 29 3.04 -16.49 1.58
C ALA A 29 3.94 -15.42 2.20
N ALA A 30 4.59 -14.61 1.35
CA ALA A 30 5.27 -13.41 1.79
C ALA A 30 4.21 -12.56 2.51
N GLN A 31 4.43 -12.31 3.79
CA GLN A 31 3.58 -11.48 4.63
C GLN A 31 3.70 -10.05 4.11
N THR A 32 2.88 -9.68 3.14
CA THR A 32 2.93 -8.34 2.54
C THR A 32 1.83 -7.48 3.15
N TRP A 33 2.22 -6.34 3.69
CA TRP A 33 1.30 -5.28 4.11
C TRP A 33 0.29 -4.99 3.02
N LYS A 34 -0.96 -4.77 3.41
CA LYS A 34 -2.00 -4.38 2.46
C LYS A 34 -2.00 -2.86 2.37
N VAL A 35 -1.65 -2.34 1.19
CA VAL A 35 -1.56 -0.90 0.93
C VAL A 35 -2.53 -0.57 -0.18
N THR A 36 -3.47 0.31 0.14
CA THR A 36 -4.45 0.82 -0.80
C THR A 36 -4.32 2.33 -0.92
N VAL A 37 -4.42 2.84 -2.15
CA VAL A 37 -4.38 4.28 -2.44
C VAL A 37 -5.65 4.63 -3.22
N ASP A 38 -6.47 5.51 -2.67
CA ASP A 38 -7.78 5.89 -3.25
C ASP A 38 -8.68 4.66 -3.51
N GLY A 39 -8.56 3.63 -2.67
CA GLY A 39 -9.27 2.36 -2.81
C GLY A 39 -8.64 1.35 -3.78
N ARG A 40 -7.53 1.68 -4.46
CA ARG A 40 -6.80 0.75 -5.33
C ARG A 40 -5.70 0.03 -4.57
N ASP A 41 -5.65 -1.30 -4.67
CA ASP A 41 -4.54 -2.08 -4.11
C ASP A 41 -3.25 -1.80 -4.87
N VAL A 42 -2.26 -1.27 -4.15
CA VAL A 42 -0.93 -0.96 -4.67
C VAL A 42 0.15 -1.71 -3.88
N ALA A 43 -0.25 -2.61 -2.97
CA ALA A 43 0.64 -3.43 -2.16
C ALA A 43 1.71 -4.11 -3.02
N ARG A 44 1.34 -4.62 -4.20
CA ARG A 44 2.28 -5.26 -5.14
C ARG A 44 3.36 -4.31 -5.69
N HIS A 45 3.06 -3.01 -5.78
CA HIS A 45 4.00 -2.00 -6.28
C HIS A 45 4.82 -1.35 -5.15
N VAL A 46 4.25 -1.30 -3.95
CA VAL A 46 4.81 -0.63 -2.77
C VAL A 46 5.61 -1.60 -1.91
N VAL A 47 5.05 -2.77 -1.62
CA VAL A 47 5.60 -3.76 -0.69
C VAL A 47 6.46 -4.76 -1.45
N ARG A 48 7.78 -4.66 -1.26
CA ARG A 48 8.73 -5.69 -1.73
C ARG A 48 8.83 -6.80 -0.67
N ARG A 49 9.25 -8.00 -1.06
CA ARG A 49 9.22 -9.30 -0.31
C ARG A 49 9.74 -9.33 1.15
N LYS A 50 10.26 -8.23 1.71
CA LYS A 50 10.78 -8.10 3.07
C LYS A 50 10.59 -6.68 3.61
N MET A 51 9.35 -6.20 3.61
CA MET A 51 9.00 -4.96 4.31
C MET A 51 8.21 -5.39 5.54
N ASP A 52 8.91 -5.49 6.66
CA ASP A 52 8.32 -5.81 7.96
C ASP A 52 8.06 -4.53 8.78
N ASP A 53 8.70 -3.41 8.40
CA ASP A 53 8.56 -2.11 9.03
C ASP A 53 7.45 -1.26 8.41
N PHE A 54 6.53 -0.81 9.27
CA PHE A 54 5.45 0.10 8.87
C PHE A 54 5.97 1.42 8.29
N GLY A 55 7.07 1.95 8.85
CA GLY A 55 7.67 3.19 8.39
C GLY A 55 8.12 3.12 6.93
N GLU A 56 8.80 2.02 6.55
CA GLU A 56 9.24 1.79 5.17
C GLU A 56 8.05 1.64 4.20
N VAL A 57 6.99 0.96 4.63
CA VAL A 57 5.76 0.79 3.84
C VAL A 57 5.07 2.13 3.60
N LEU A 58 5.01 2.99 4.63
CA LEU A 58 4.44 4.32 4.51
C LEU A 58 5.27 5.20 3.57
N GLU A 59 6.59 5.17 3.69
CA GLU A 59 7.50 5.92 2.82
C GLU A 59 7.37 5.48 1.36
N ALA A 60 7.28 4.16 1.12
CA ALA A 60 7.08 3.59 -0.19
C ALA A 60 5.69 3.94 -0.76
N ALA A 61 4.63 3.94 0.07
CA ALA A 61 3.29 4.36 -0.33
C ALA A 61 3.26 5.85 -0.73
N ARG A 62 3.90 6.72 0.06
CA ARG A 62 4.07 8.14 -0.29
C ARG A 62 4.90 8.32 -1.56
N LYS A 63 5.95 7.53 -1.76
CA LYS A 63 6.75 7.55 -3.01
C LYS A 63 5.93 7.11 -4.22
N TYR A 64 5.05 6.13 -4.05
CA TYR A 64 4.09 5.73 -5.09
C TYR A 64 3.14 6.88 -5.43
N VAL A 65 2.53 7.51 -4.43
CA VAL A 65 1.68 8.69 -4.63
C VAL A 65 2.44 9.86 -5.28
N ASN A 66 3.71 10.07 -4.94
CA ASN A 66 4.56 11.07 -5.58
C ASN A 66 4.85 10.79 -7.06
N ARG A 67 4.79 9.52 -7.49
CA ARG A 67 4.92 9.13 -8.90
C ARG A 67 3.60 9.17 -9.66
N LEU A 68 2.47 9.12 -8.95
CA LEU A 68 1.19 9.38 -9.59
C LEU A 68 1.22 10.83 -10.11
N PRO A 69 0.60 11.10 -11.26
CA PRO A 69 0.35 12.48 -11.64
C PRO A 69 -0.30 13.16 -10.45
N ALA A 70 0.13 14.40 -10.14
CA ALA A 70 -0.61 15.22 -9.18
C ALA A 70 -2.06 15.10 -9.60
N ARG A 71 -2.93 14.65 -8.69
CA ARG A 71 -4.36 14.71 -8.94
C ARG A 71 -4.61 16.20 -9.04
N ALA A 72 -4.54 16.73 -10.27
CA ALA A 72 -5.21 17.95 -10.60
C ALA A 72 -6.59 17.71 -10.03
N SER A 73 -6.95 18.47 -8.99
CA SER A 73 -8.34 18.64 -8.62
C SER A 73 -9.09 18.70 -9.94
N SER A 74 -9.97 17.73 -10.16
CA SER A 74 -10.66 17.54 -11.43
C SER A 74 -11.33 18.84 -11.83
N GLU A 75 -10.69 19.71 -12.60
CA GLU A 75 -11.36 20.88 -13.19
C GLU A 75 -10.62 21.57 -14.34
N GLU A 76 -9.34 21.29 -14.61
CA GLU A 76 -8.65 21.93 -15.74
C GLU A 76 -7.78 20.92 -16.50
N ALA A 77 -8.30 20.34 -17.58
CA ALA A 77 -7.57 19.91 -18.80
C ALA A 77 -8.35 18.88 -19.64
N GLN A 78 -9.63 19.11 -19.88
CA GLN A 78 -10.33 18.65 -21.10
C GLN A 78 -11.23 19.84 -21.46
N GLU A 79 -10.65 20.89 -22.03
CA GLU A 79 -10.68 21.21 -23.47
C GLU A 79 -12.05 21.70 -23.93
#